data_AF-A0A3A5K158-F1
#
_entry.id   AF-A0A3A5K158-F1
#
_cell.length_a   1.000
_cell.length_b   1.000
_cell.length_c   1.000
_cell.angle_alpha   90.00
_cell.angle_beta   90.00
_cell.angle_gamma   90.00
#
_symmetry.space_group_name_H-M   'P 1'
#
loop_
_entity.id
_entity.type
_entity.pdbx_description
1 polymer ?
#
loop_
_entity_poly.entity_id
_entity_poly.type
_entity_poly.pdbx_seq_one_letter_code
_entity_poly.pdbx_strand_id
1 'polypeptide(L)'
;MWGDFSQQEVAVVRRNHPKQLSGQELERFLQAAEGLHKAIVCPLISPTCEHFRSMRTLHEVLLKTVREVTGKEVEFIRWNGTGPVQGSLGRVNQGT
;
A
#
# COMPACT_ATOMS: atom_id res chain seq x y z
N MET A 1 -28.62 54.37 11.07
CA MET A 1 -28.41 53.24 11.99
C MET A 1 -28.51 51.98 11.13
N TRP A 2 -27.39 51.28 10.95
CA TRP A 2 -27.19 50.29 9.88
C TRP A 2 -28.16 49.12 10.01
N GLY A 3 -28.88 48.83 8.94
CA GLY A 3 -29.92 47.81 8.85
C GLY A 3 -29.36 46.40 8.62
N ASP A 4 -30.23 45.44 8.96
CA ASP A 4 -30.31 44.06 8.46
C ASP A 4 -29.01 43.43 7.93
N PHE A 5 -28.32 42.68 8.79
CA PHE A 5 -27.48 41.57 8.34
C PHE A 5 -28.39 40.41 7.91
N SER A 6 -29.04 40.60 6.75
CA SER A 6 -29.72 39.54 6.03
C SER A 6 -28.74 38.41 5.74
N GLN A 7 -29.14 37.20 6.14
CA GLN A 7 -28.63 35.90 5.71
C GLN A 7 -27.29 35.93 4.98
N GLN A 8 -26.22 35.58 5.70
CA GLN A 8 -25.06 34.97 5.05
C GLN A 8 -25.56 33.69 4.39
N GLU A 9 -25.74 33.77 3.07
CA GLU A 9 -25.76 32.65 2.16
C GLU A 9 -24.49 31.85 2.46
N VAL A 10 -24.64 30.81 3.30
CA VAL A 10 -23.64 29.77 3.46
C VAL A 10 -23.61 29.11 2.10
N ALA A 11 -22.75 29.62 1.22
CA ALA A 11 -22.45 29.01 -0.05
C ALA A 11 -22.15 27.55 0.26
N VAL A 12 -23.11 26.68 -0.04
CA VAL A 12 -22.91 25.24 0.00
C VAL A 12 -21.78 25.02 -0.98
N VAL A 13 -20.56 24.85 -0.44
CA VAL A 13 -19.45 24.30 -1.18
C VAL A 13 -19.97 22.95 -1.62
N ARG A 14 -20.38 22.86 -2.89
CA ARG A 14 -20.74 21.60 -3.54
C ARG A 14 -19.48 20.74 -3.44
N ARG A 15 -19.39 19.93 -2.39
CA ARG A 15 -18.37 18.90 -2.27
C ARG A 15 -18.67 17.94 -3.41
N ASN A 16 -17.98 18.11 -4.54
CA ASN A 16 -18.02 17.14 -5.61
C ASN A 16 -17.75 15.78 -4.96
N HIS A 17 -18.68 14.84 -5.14
CA HIS A 17 -18.42 13.47 -4.72
C HIS A 17 -17.07 13.06 -5.33
N PRO A 18 -16.16 12.47 -4.53
CA PRO A 18 -14.86 12.06 -5.04
C PRO A 18 -15.10 11.18 -6.27
N LYS A 19 -14.60 11.65 -7.41
CA LYS A 19 -14.87 11.01 -8.70
C LYS A 19 -14.26 9.62 -8.64
N GLN A 20 -15.11 8.60 -8.66
CA GLN A 20 -14.64 7.22 -8.72
C GLN A 20 -13.87 7.04 -10.03
N LEU A 21 -12.73 6.36 -9.95
CA LEU A 21 -11.91 6.08 -11.13
C LEU A 21 -12.74 5.26 -12.13
N SER A 22 -12.70 5.65 -13.40
CA SER A 22 -13.23 4.82 -14.48
C SER A 22 -12.42 3.54 -14.62
N GLY A 23 -12.96 2.52 -15.31
CA GLY A 23 -12.29 1.22 -15.45
C GLY A 23 -10.86 1.32 -16.02
N GLN A 24 -10.64 2.20 -17.00
CA GLN A 24 -9.32 2.40 -17.61
C GLN A 24 -8.34 3.13 -16.67
N GLU A 25 -8.83 4.05 -15.84
CA GLU A 25 -8.02 4.72 -14.83
C GLU A 25 -7.63 3.76 -13.71
N LEU A 26 -8.53 2.85 -13.34
CA LEU A 26 -8.27 1.80 -12.36
C LEU A 26 -7.19 0.83 -12.85
N GLU A 27 -7.25 0.44 -14.12
CA GLU A 27 -6.23 -0.44 -14.73
C GLU A 27 -4.85 0.23 -14.75
N ARG A 28 -4.77 1.51 -15.16
CA ARG A 28 -3.51 2.28 -15.09
C ARG A 28 -2.98 2.40 -13.67
N PHE A 29 -3.87 2.61 -12.71
CA PHE A 29 -3.52 2.66 -11.29
C PHE A 29 -2.94 1.34 -10.80
N LEU A 30 -3.57 0.21 -11.13
CA LEU A 30 -3.09 -1.12 -10.77
C LEU A 30 -1.72 -1.43 -11.39
N GLN A 31 -1.52 -1.08 -12.67
CA GLN A 31 -0.24 -1.25 -13.35
C GLN A 31 0.89 -0.44 -12.67
N ALA A 32 0.60 0.80 -12.28
CA ALA A 32 1.55 1.65 -11.57
C ALA A 32 1.84 1.12 -10.16
N ALA A 33 0.82 0.64 -9.44
CA ALA A 33 0.97 0.03 -8.13
C ALA A 33 1.84 -1.24 -8.19
N GLU A 34 1.69 -2.07 -9.22
CA GLU A 34 2.54 -3.25 -9.43
C GLU A 34 4.01 -2.84 -9.68
N GLY A 35 4.24 -1.82 -10.51
CA GLY A 35 5.58 -1.30 -10.77
C GLY A 35 6.25 -0.77 -9.49
N LEU A 36 5.50 -0.03 -8.67
CA LEU A 36 5.98 0.46 -7.39
C LEU A 36 6.27 -0.68 -6.40
N HIS A 37 5.39 -1.69 -6.33
CA HIS A 37 5.62 -2.89 -5.51
C HIS A 37 6.97 -3.54 -5.86
N LYS A 38 7.26 -3.77 -7.15
CA LYS A 38 8.54 -4.33 -7.61
C LYS A 38 9.73 -3.48 -7.17
N ALA A 39 9.63 -2.15 -7.30
CA ALA A 39 10.70 -1.25 -6.87
C ALA A 39 10.97 -1.31 -5.36
N ILE A 40 9.95 -1.60 -4.55
CA ILE A 40 10.07 -1.70 -3.09
C ILE A 40 10.66 -3.05 -2.66
N VAL A 41 10.28 -4.16 -3.31
CA VAL A 41 10.68 -5.52 -2.88
C VAL A 41 11.96 -6.04 -3.53
N CYS A 42 12.32 -5.57 -4.72
CA CYS A 42 13.51 -6.02 -5.45
C CYS A 42 14.88 -5.62 -4.87
N PRO A 43 15.07 -4.49 -4.17
CA PRO A 43 16.40 -4.14 -3.71
C PRO A 43 16.85 -5.14 -2.65
N LEU A 44 18.08 -5.68 -2.82
CA LEU A 44 18.70 -6.67 -1.93
C LEU A 44 19.13 -6.00 -0.61
N ILE A 45 18.14 -5.70 0.21
CA ILE A 45 18.33 -4.95 1.44
C ILE A 45 18.33 -5.91 2.61
N SER A 46 19.35 -5.81 3.47
CA SER A 46 19.40 -6.58 4.71
C SER A 46 18.09 -6.36 5.52
N PRO A 47 17.42 -7.44 5.99
CA PRO A 47 16.20 -7.35 6.79
C PRO A 47 16.33 -6.54 8.08
N THR A 48 17.56 -6.32 8.53
CA THR A 48 17.87 -5.64 9.80
C THR A 48 18.08 -4.13 9.64
N CYS A 49 18.25 -3.62 8.43
CA CYS A 49 18.53 -2.20 8.25
C CYS A 49 17.25 -1.35 8.24
N GLU A 50 17.40 -0.07 8.55
CA GLU A 50 16.30 0.90 8.55
C GLU A 50 15.65 1.02 7.18
N HIS A 51 16.44 1.00 6.10
CA HIS A 51 15.93 1.08 4.74
C HIS A 51 14.92 -0.04 4.42
N PHE A 52 15.19 -1.28 4.86
CA PHE A 52 14.26 -2.41 4.72
C PHE A 52 12.96 -2.18 5.49
N ARG A 53 13.03 -1.65 6.73
CA ARG A 53 11.83 -1.36 7.55
C ARG A 53 10.98 -0.25 6.92
N SER A 54 11.60 0.79 6.39
CA SER A 54 10.92 1.87 5.69
C SER A 54 10.25 1.38 4.41
N MET A 55 10.93 0.53 3.62
CA MET A 55 10.36 -0.09 2.42
C MET A 55 9.17 -1.01 2.76
N ARG A 56 9.25 -1.77 3.85
CA ARG A 56 8.14 -2.60 4.33
C ARG A 56 6.92 -1.76 4.71
N THR A 57 7.12 -0.66 5.44
CA THR A 57 6.03 0.26 5.82
C THR A 57 5.37 0.85 4.57
N LEU A 58 6.16 1.26 3.58
CA LEU A 58 5.65 1.78 2.31
C LEU A 58 4.82 0.73 1.55
N HIS A 59 5.27 -0.53 1.54
CA HIS A 59 4.52 -1.64 0.95
C HIS A 59 3.14 -1.84 1.60
N GLU A 60 3.07 -1.81 2.94
CA GLU A 60 1.82 -1.96 3.67
C GLU A 60 0.83 -0.81 3.36
N VAL A 61 1.33 0.43 3.28
CA VAL A 61 0.53 1.60 2.88
C VAL A 61 0.03 1.49 1.44
N LEU A 62 0.85 0.97 0.52
CA LEU A 62 0.45 0.72 -0.86
C LEU A 62 -0.71 -0.28 -0.94
N LEU A 63 -0.61 -1.41 -0.24
CA LEU A 63 -1.69 -2.42 -0.20
C LEU A 63 -3.00 -1.84 0.36
N LYS A 64 -2.91 -1.05 1.44
CA LYS A 64 -4.06 -0.36 2.02
C LYS A 64 -4.71 0.59 1.01
N THR A 65 -3.90 1.40 0.34
CA THR A 65 -4.38 2.38 -0.66
C THR A 65 -5.09 1.68 -1.81
N VAL A 66 -4.53 0.58 -2.32
CA VAL A 66 -5.15 -0.14 -3.43
C VAL A 66 -6.47 -0.78 -3.00
N ARG A 67 -6.56 -1.30 -1.77
CA ARG A 67 -7.82 -1.79 -1.20
C ARG A 67 -8.89 -0.69 -1.14
N GLU A 68 -8.53 0.49 -0.66
CA GLU A 68 -9.44 1.64 -0.56
C GLU A 68 -9.93 2.12 -1.93
N VAL A 69 -9.07 2.12 -2.95
CA VAL A 69 -9.40 2.58 -4.30
C VAL A 69 -10.20 1.56 -5.10
N THR A 70 -9.85 0.27 -5.00
CA THR A 70 -10.44 -0.79 -5.83
C THR A 70 -11.60 -1.52 -5.15
N GLY A 71 -11.73 -1.39 -3.83
CA GLY A 71 -12.61 -2.23 -3.02
C GLY A 71 -12.20 -3.71 -2.97
N LYS A 72 -11.02 -4.05 -3.53
CA LYS A 72 -10.53 -5.40 -3.64
C LYS A 72 -9.18 -5.52 -2.95
N GLU A 73 -8.98 -6.68 -2.34
CA GLU A 73 -7.65 -7.08 -1.91
C GLU A 73 -6.92 -7.62 -3.12
N VAL A 74 -5.93 -6.87 -3.59
CA VAL A 74 -4.99 -7.36 -4.60
C VAL A 74 -3.79 -7.93 -3.90
N GLU A 75 -3.59 -9.23 -4.10
CA GLU A 75 -2.42 -9.95 -3.61
C GLU A 75 -1.21 -9.61 -4.49
N PHE A 76 -0.73 -8.37 -4.44
CA PHE A 76 0.62 -8.04 -4.88
C PHE A 76 1.59 -8.73 -3.93
N ILE A 77 1.79 -10.03 -4.19
CA ILE A 77 2.84 -10.95 -3.75
C ILE A 77 3.38 -10.68 -2.34
N ARG A 78 3.22 -11.70 -1.48
CA ARG A 78 3.90 -11.82 -0.18
C ARG A 78 5.24 -11.09 -0.21
N TRP A 79 5.44 -10.18 0.73
CA TRP A 79 6.76 -9.65 1.02
C TRP A 79 7.70 -10.86 1.17
N ASN A 80 8.48 -11.17 0.13
CA ASN A 80 9.46 -12.24 0.13
C ASN A 80 10.64 -11.75 0.94
N GLY A 81 10.40 -11.52 2.23
CA GLY A 81 11.45 -11.40 3.20
C GLY A 81 12.28 -12.67 3.06
N THR A 82 13.58 -12.51 2.90
CA THR A 82 14.53 -13.59 3.07
C THR A 82 14.32 -14.13 4.49
N GLY A 83 13.41 -15.09 4.63
CA GLY A 83 13.32 -15.91 5.83
C GLY A 83 14.65 -16.63 5.99
N PRO A 84 15.03 -17.02 7.22
CA PRO A 84 16.19 -17.87 7.37
C PRO A 84 16.01 -19.08 6.44
N VAL A 85 17.02 -19.38 5.64
CA VAL A 85 17.16 -20.71 5.03
C VAL A 85 16.85 -21.67 6.16
N GLN A 86 15.77 -22.46 6.03
CA GLN A 86 15.58 -23.62 6.89
C GLN A 86 16.81 -24.48 6.63
N GLY A 87 17.83 -24.29 7.47
CA GLY A 87 18.97 -25.16 7.50
C GLY A 87 18.39 -26.55 7.65
N SER A 88 18.58 -27.37 6.63
CA SER A 88 18.56 -28.81 6.76
C SER A 88 19.68 -29.19 7.74
N LEU A 89 19.46 -28.89 9.02
CA LEU A 89 20.35 -29.30 10.09
C LEU A 89 20.12 -30.80 10.24
N GLY A 90 21.08 -31.54 9.70
CA GLY A 90 21.09 -32.99 9.66
C GLY A 90 20.74 -33.59 11.01
N ARG A 91 19.69 -34.41 11.00
CA ARG A 91 19.48 -35.40 12.06
C ARG A 91 20.52 -36.51 11.86
N VAL A 92 21.71 -36.30 12.42
CA VAL A 92 22.65 -37.39 12.70
C VAL A 92 22.02 -38.27 13.80
N ASN A 93 21.47 -39.40 13.40
CA ASN A 93 21.06 -40.43 14.34
C ASN A 93 22.34 -41.09 14.90
N GLN A 94 22.76 -40.69 16.09
CA GLN A 94 23.58 -41.54 16.94
C GLN A 94 22.63 -42.39 17.78
N GLY A 95 22.49 -43.66 17.38
CA GLY A 95 21.85 -44.71 18.16
C GLY A 95 22.91 -45.75 18.51
N THR A 96 23.10 -45.90 19.82
CA THR A 96 23.77 -46.97 20.60
C THR A 96 24.14 -48.25 19.87
#